data_AF-A0A0R3SKL2-F1
#
_entry.id   AF-A0A0R3SKL2-F1
#
_cell.length_a   1.000
_cell.length_b   1.000
_cell.length_c   1.000
_cell.angle_alpha   90.00
_cell.angle_beta   90.00
_cell.angle_gamma   90.00
#
_symmetry.space_group_name_H-M   'P 1'
#
loop_
_entity.id
_entity.type
_entity.pdbx_description
1 polymer ?
#
loop_
_entity_poly.entity_id
_entity_poly.type
_entity_poly.pdbx_seq_one_letter_code
_entity_poly.pdbx_strand_id
1 'polypeptide(L)'
;MGMMTVFLQLIVPPQYPLRTGQQSLLKFQPGLGVRPIVDEDKTLIFYSKKDPQVYYEYVDNINALLSYYEKINEKPETGFATCTTDGKVPNDPKKVCRFDLNSLGPCNKANNFGYPDDKPCAILKLNRVYGWMPDVMDPEIPHTLVSCQGQNPEDHDNMGPVKFYPSITANGTE
;
A
#
# COMPACT_ATOMS: atom_id res chain seq x y z
N MET A 1 32.72 -7.35 -20.35
CA MET A 1 32.10 -8.34 -19.43
C MET A 1 32.85 -8.44 -18.09
N GLY A 2 34.17 -8.65 -18.06
CA GLY A 2 34.91 -8.86 -16.80
C GLY A 2 34.79 -7.76 -15.75
N MET A 3 34.90 -6.48 -16.12
CA MET A 3 34.84 -5.36 -15.15
C MET A 3 33.46 -5.22 -14.49
N MET A 4 32.38 -5.50 -15.23
CA MET A 4 31.02 -5.47 -14.70
C MET A 4 30.77 -6.63 -13.72
N THR A 5 31.30 -7.81 -14.01
CA THR A 5 31.24 -8.96 -13.09
C THR A 5 31.98 -8.67 -11.79
N VAL A 6 33.19 -8.08 -11.87
CA VAL A 6 33.96 -7.68 -10.69
C VAL A 6 33.19 -6.66 -9.85
N PHE A 7 32.58 -5.66 -10.47
CA PHE A 7 31.76 -4.66 -9.77
C PHE A 7 30.55 -5.29 -9.06
N LEU A 8 29.79 -6.13 -9.76
CA LEU A 8 28.59 -6.77 -9.19
C LEU A 8 28.90 -7.75 -8.07
N GLN A 9 30.07 -8.41 -8.09
CA GLN A 9 30.43 -9.41 -7.09
C GLN A 9 31.21 -8.84 -5.89
N LEU A 10 32.04 -7.81 -6.09
CA LEU A 10 32.93 -7.30 -5.04
C LEU A 10 32.47 -5.97 -4.43
N ILE A 11 31.71 -5.16 -5.18
CA ILE A 11 31.35 -3.80 -4.77
C ILE A 11 29.88 -3.72 -4.37
N VAL A 12 29.00 -4.45 -5.06
CA VAL A 12 27.56 -4.42 -4.79
C VAL A 12 27.19 -5.51 -3.79
N PRO A 13 26.77 -5.16 -2.56
CA PRO A 13 26.31 -6.16 -1.60
C PRO A 13 25.03 -6.84 -2.11
N PRO A 14 24.87 -8.17 -1.93
CA PRO A 14 23.75 -8.91 -2.52
C PRO A 14 22.43 -8.74 -1.77
N GLN A 15 22.47 -8.29 -0.50
CA GLN A 15 21.29 -8.25 0.38
C GLN A 15 20.70 -6.85 0.58
N TYR A 16 21.43 -5.80 0.20
CA TYR A 16 21.00 -4.43 0.42
C TYR A 16 21.59 -3.48 -0.63
N PRO A 17 20.97 -2.32 -0.87
CA PRO A 17 21.48 -1.35 -1.83
C PRO A 17 22.79 -0.73 -1.32
N LEU A 18 23.74 -0.47 -2.22
CA LEU A 18 25.01 0.18 -1.87
C LEU A 18 24.83 1.60 -1.29
N ARG A 19 23.80 2.32 -1.71
CA ARG A 19 23.44 3.65 -1.21
C ARG A 19 22.06 3.61 -0.58
N THR A 20 22.00 3.88 0.71
CA THR A 20 20.77 3.92 1.50
C THR A 20 20.63 5.26 2.22
N GLY A 21 19.43 5.53 2.71
CA GLY A 21 19.15 6.74 3.47
C GLY A 21 19.42 8.04 2.76
N GLN A 22 20.08 8.98 3.44
CA GLN A 22 20.41 10.31 2.89
C GLN A 22 21.42 10.26 1.74
N GLN A 23 22.17 9.15 1.60
CA GLN A 23 23.08 8.93 0.48
C GLN A 23 22.36 8.38 -0.76
N SER A 24 21.10 7.97 -0.61
CA SER A 24 20.24 7.56 -1.72
C SER A 24 19.50 8.78 -2.29
N LEU A 25 19.16 8.72 -3.58
CA LEU A 25 18.29 9.70 -4.23
C LEU A 25 16.94 9.85 -3.53
N LEU A 26 16.47 8.79 -2.86
CA LEU A 26 15.19 8.77 -2.16
C LEU A 26 15.21 9.49 -0.81
N LYS A 27 16.38 9.74 -0.20
CA LYS A 27 16.54 10.46 1.08
C LYS A 27 15.58 10.02 2.21
N PHE A 28 15.31 8.71 2.34
CA PHE A 28 14.32 8.14 3.28
C PHE A 28 12.87 8.64 3.12
N GLN A 29 12.51 9.18 1.97
CA GLN A 29 11.15 9.60 1.66
C GLN A 29 10.48 8.56 0.74
N PRO A 30 9.67 7.63 1.28
CA PRO A 30 8.93 6.70 0.46
C PRO A 30 7.85 7.42 -0.35
N GLY A 31 7.67 7.03 -1.60
CA GLY A 31 6.51 7.45 -2.40
C GLY A 31 5.24 6.70 -2.00
N LEU A 32 4.08 7.28 -2.33
CA LEU A 32 2.77 6.66 -2.16
C LEU A 32 2.17 6.35 -3.54
N GLY A 33 1.88 5.08 -3.80
CA GLY A 33 1.17 4.65 -4.99
C GLY A 33 -0.32 4.48 -4.71
N VAL A 34 -1.15 4.74 -5.71
CA VAL A 34 -2.61 4.52 -5.68
C VAL A 34 -2.96 3.41 -6.66
N ARG A 35 -3.92 2.55 -6.30
CA ARG A 35 -4.54 1.56 -7.18
C ARG A 35 -6.05 1.75 -7.14
N PRO A 36 -6.77 1.55 -8.25
CA PRO A 36 -6.32 0.99 -9.52
C PRO A 36 -5.54 1.97 -10.41
N ILE A 37 -4.74 1.44 -11.34
CA ILE A 37 -4.13 2.19 -12.45
C ILE A 37 -4.45 1.43 -13.73
N VAL A 38 -5.41 1.95 -14.50
CA VAL A 38 -5.84 1.39 -15.80
C VAL A 38 -5.11 2.04 -16.97
N ASP A 39 -4.70 3.30 -16.83
CA ASP A 39 -3.90 4.06 -17.79
C ASP A 39 -2.59 4.48 -17.09
N GLU A 40 -1.43 4.11 -17.64
CA GLU A 40 -0.15 4.42 -17.00
C GLU A 40 0.20 5.92 -17.07
N ASP A 41 -0.40 6.64 -18.01
CA ASP A 41 -0.18 8.08 -18.21
C ASP A 41 -1.15 8.95 -17.38
N LYS A 42 -2.19 8.34 -16.78
CA LYS A 42 -3.26 9.07 -16.07
C LYS A 42 -3.64 8.41 -14.75
N THR A 43 -3.90 9.24 -13.74
CA THR A 43 -4.39 8.80 -12.43
C THR A 43 -5.92 8.89 -12.30
N LEU A 44 -6.63 9.10 -13.42
CA LEU A 44 -8.07 9.34 -13.43
C LEU A 44 -8.85 8.02 -13.30
N ILE A 45 -9.75 7.96 -12.31
CA ILE A 45 -10.77 6.91 -12.22
C ILE A 45 -12.06 7.47 -12.82
N PHE A 46 -12.40 7.03 -14.03
CA PHE A 46 -13.59 7.47 -14.74
C PHE A 46 -14.39 6.26 -15.22
N TYR A 47 -15.58 6.08 -14.65
CA TYR A 47 -16.46 4.96 -14.97
C TYR A 47 -17.93 5.35 -14.84
N SER A 48 -18.80 4.49 -15.36
CA SER A 48 -20.24 4.56 -15.17
C SER A 48 -20.72 3.32 -14.45
N LYS A 49 -21.43 3.45 -13.32
CA LYS A 49 -22.02 2.30 -12.62
C LYS A 49 -23.00 1.48 -13.49
N LYS A 50 -23.56 2.10 -14.53
CA LYS A 50 -24.55 1.46 -15.41
C LYS A 50 -23.91 0.46 -16.36
N ASP A 51 -22.62 0.61 -16.64
CA ASP A 51 -21.89 -0.24 -17.56
C ASP A 51 -20.86 -1.07 -16.78
N PRO A 52 -21.15 -2.36 -16.55
CA PRO A 52 -20.23 -3.26 -15.87
C PRO A 52 -18.89 -3.38 -16.57
N GLN A 53 -18.85 -3.35 -17.90
CA GLN A 53 -17.61 -3.57 -18.63
C GLN A 53 -16.58 -2.48 -18.33
N VAL A 54 -17.04 -1.24 -18.15
CA VAL A 54 -16.18 -0.09 -17.85
C VAL A 54 -15.59 -0.18 -16.44
N TYR A 55 -16.40 -0.49 -15.43
CA TYR A 55 -15.86 -0.56 -14.07
C TYR A 55 -15.07 -1.86 -13.79
N TYR A 56 -15.34 -2.95 -14.54
CA TYR A 56 -14.62 -4.20 -14.34
C TYR A 56 -13.13 -4.10 -14.60
N GLU A 57 -12.68 -3.21 -15.51
CA GLU A 57 -11.26 -2.95 -15.73
C GLU A 57 -10.54 -2.48 -14.45
N TYR A 58 -11.20 -1.60 -13.68
CA TYR A 58 -10.72 -1.12 -12.39
C TYR A 58 -10.74 -2.23 -11.32
N VAL A 59 -11.82 -3.01 -11.27
CA VAL A 59 -11.98 -4.14 -10.35
C VAL A 59 -10.89 -5.19 -10.60
N ASP A 60 -10.61 -5.52 -11.85
CA ASP A 60 -9.58 -6.49 -12.24
C ASP A 60 -8.18 -6.00 -11.89
N ASN A 61 -7.90 -4.69 -12.04
CA ASN A 61 -6.64 -4.10 -11.62
C ASN A 61 -6.41 -4.26 -10.10
N ILE A 62 -7.45 -4.03 -9.29
CA ILE A 62 -7.39 -4.23 -7.83
C ILE A 62 -7.25 -5.73 -7.52
N ASN A 63 -8.00 -6.60 -8.19
CA ASN A 63 -7.91 -8.04 -8.02
C ASN A 63 -6.49 -8.57 -8.31
N ALA A 64 -5.85 -8.07 -9.36
CA ALA A 64 -4.49 -8.43 -9.71
C ALA A 64 -3.51 -8.10 -8.56
N LEU A 65 -3.66 -6.93 -7.94
CA LEU A 65 -2.88 -6.55 -6.75
C LEU A 65 -3.16 -7.50 -5.58
N LEU A 66 -4.42 -7.73 -5.23
CA LEU A 66 -4.79 -8.51 -4.05
C LEU A 66 -4.49 -10.00 -4.19
N SER A 67 -4.48 -10.53 -5.43
CA SER A 67 -4.10 -11.93 -5.71
C SER A 67 -2.69 -12.28 -5.22
N TYR A 68 -1.78 -11.31 -5.19
CA TYR A 68 -0.44 -11.49 -4.63
C TYR A 68 -0.52 -11.74 -3.11
N TYR A 69 -1.35 -11.00 -2.40
CA TYR A 69 -1.52 -11.12 -0.96
C TYR A 69 -2.25 -12.42 -0.57
N GLU A 70 -3.25 -12.83 -1.35
CA GLU A 70 -3.94 -14.12 -1.17
C GLU A 70 -2.96 -15.29 -1.25
N LYS A 71 -2.15 -15.34 -2.32
CA LYS A 71 -1.12 -16.38 -2.51
C LYS A 71 -0.07 -16.39 -1.40
N ILE A 72 0.23 -15.24 -0.81
CA ILE A 72 1.17 -15.14 0.31
C ILE A 72 0.52 -15.63 1.61
N ASN A 73 -0.75 -15.34 1.81
CA ASN A 73 -1.51 -15.76 3.00
C ASN A 73 -1.79 -17.27 3.01
N GLU A 74 -1.89 -17.92 1.84
CA GLU A 74 -2.02 -19.37 1.70
C GLU A 74 -0.74 -20.16 2.04
N LYS A 75 0.43 -19.50 2.07
CA LYS A 75 1.70 -20.17 2.37
C LYS A 75 1.75 -20.65 3.83
N PRO A 76 2.46 -21.77 4.10
CA PRO A 76 2.67 -22.25 5.47
C PRO A 76 3.33 -21.19 6.35
N GLU A 77 3.18 -21.31 7.67
CA GLU A 77 3.73 -20.36 8.65
C GLU A 77 5.26 -20.21 8.65
N THR A 78 5.97 -21.07 7.91
CA THR A 78 7.42 -21.01 7.75
C THR A 78 7.83 -19.71 7.05
N GLY A 79 8.34 -18.75 7.83
CA GLY A 79 8.75 -17.43 7.35
C GLY A 79 7.82 -16.28 7.72
N PHE A 80 6.77 -16.54 8.50
CA PHE A 80 5.88 -15.50 9.01
C PHE A 80 6.05 -15.28 10.51
N ALA A 81 5.88 -14.03 10.91
CA ALA A 81 5.80 -13.61 12.31
C ALA A 81 4.39 -13.11 12.61
N THR A 82 3.98 -13.22 13.87
CA THR A 82 2.77 -12.60 14.37
C THR A 82 3.07 -11.13 14.62
N CYS A 83 2.29 -10.24 14.05
CA CYS A 83 2.48 -8.80 14.18
C CYS A 83 1.25 -8.20 14.84
N THR A 84 1.43 -7.69 16.05
CA THR A 84 0.41 -6.99 16.82
C THR A 84 0.79 -5.51 16.94
N THR A 85 -0.05 -4.71 17.60
CA THR A 85 0.26 -3.32 17.98
C THR A 85 1.55 -3.22 18.81
N ASP A 86 1.84 -4.26 19.61
CA ASP A 86 3.02 -4.33 20.48
C ASP A 86 4.30 -4.73 19.72
N GLY A 87 4.19 -5.00 18.41
CA GLY A 87 5.30 -5.27 17.52
C GLY A 87 5.30 -6.67 16.91
N LYS A 88 6.45 -7.03 16.35
CA LYS A 88 6.66 -8.26 15.57
C LYS A 88 7.25 -9.38 16.43
N VAL A 89 6.56 -10.51 16.51
CA VAL A 89 6.93 -11.67 17.32
C VAL A 89 6.98 -12.95 16.45
N PRO A 90 8.14 -13.63 16.34
CA PRO A 90 9.45 -13.22 16.82
C PRO A 90 10.00 -12.07 15.98
N ASN A 91 10.81 -11.20 16.60
CA ASN A 91 11.47 -10.09 15.91
C ASN A 91 12.69 -10.57 15.09
N ASP A 92 12.43 -11.48 14.14
CA ASP A 92 13.43 -12.01 13.21
C ASP A 92 13.34 -11.24 11.88
N PRO A 93 14.42 -10.60 11.40
CA PRO A 93 14.47 -9.93 10.11
C PRO A 93 14.06 -10.80 8.91
N LYS A 94 14.24 -12.13 9.00
CA LYS A 94 13.89 -13.08 7.92
C LYS A 94 12.40 -13.43 7.87
N LYS A 95 11.67 -13.20 8.96
CA LYS A 95 10.23 -13.43 9.01
C LYS A 95 9.46 -12.17 8.61
N VAL A 96 8.26 -12.30 8.07
CA VAL A 96 7.45 -11.14 7.64
C VAL A 96 6.05 -11.18 8.26
N CYS A 97 5.43 -10.01 8.40
CA CYS A 97 4.03 -9.91 8.80
C CYS A 97 3.12 -10.27 7.63
N ARG A 98 2.06 -11.03 7.89
CA ARG A 98 0.96 -11.17 6.92
C ARG A 98 0.11 -9.90 6.95
N PHE A 99 -0.49 -9.59 5.81
CA PHE A 99 -1.48 -8.54 5.72
C PHE A 99 -2.86 -9.20 5.63
N ASP A 100 -3.72 -8.90 6.58
CA ASP A 100 -5.09 -9.40 6.59
C ASP A 100 -5.93 -8.61 5.60
N LEU A 101 -6.46 -9.28 4.57
CA LEU A 101 -7.30 -8.66 3.55
C LEU A 101 -8.65 -8.20 4.10
N ASN A 102 -9.11 -8.77 5.22
CA ASN A 102 -10.35 -8.34 5.86
C ASN A 102 -10.22 -6.94 6.48
N SER A 103 -9.00 -6.47 6.75
CA SER A 103 -8.75 -5.11 7.25
C SER A 103 -9.14 -4.01 6.26
N LEU A 104 -9.32 -4.35 4.98
CA LEU A 104 -9.80 -3.44 3.94
C LEU A 104 -11.31 -3.15 4.05
N GLY A 105 -12.03 -3.80 4.97
CA GLY A 105 -13.43 -3.54 5.27
C GLY A 105 -14.36 -3.75 4.06
N PRO A 106 -15.14 -2.74 3.62
CA PRO A 106 -16.07 -2.86 2.50
C PRO A 106 -15.36 -3.00 1.14
N CYS A 107 -14.06 -2.73 1.08
CA CYS A 107 -13.24 -2.81 -0.13
C CYS A 107 -12.77 -4.25 -0.41
N ASN A 108 -13.73 -5.13 -0.72
CA ASN A 108 -13.47 -6.54 -0.97
C ASN A 108 -14.01 -7.00 -2.34
N LYS A 109 -13.59 -8.20 -2.75
CA LYS A 109 -13.97 -8.80 -4.03
C LYS A 109 -15.47 -9.07 -4.15
N ALA A 110 -16.14 -9.39 -3.04
CA ALA A 110 -17.56 -9.74 -3.06
C ALA A 110 -18.44 -8.56 -3.46
N ASN A 111 -18.07 -7.33 -3.08
CA ASN A 111 -18.77 -6.11 -3.49
C ASN A 111 -18.14 -5.39 -4.69
N ASN A 112 -17.26 -6.06 -5.47
CA ASN A 112 -16.52 -5.43 -6.57
C ASN A 112 -15.89 -4.08 -6.16
N PHE A 113 -15.34 -4.00 -4.95
CA PHE A 113 -14.71 -2.80 -4.41
C PHE A 113 -15.60 -1.53 -4.45
N GLY A 114 -16.92 -1.69 -4.33
CA GLY A 114 -17.89 -0.59 -4.24
C GLY A 114 -18.17 0.17 -5.53
N TYR A 115 -17.60 -0.26 -6.66
CA TYR A 115 -17.87 0.33 -7.98
C TYR A 115 -19.36 0.29 -8.38
N PRO A 116 -20.12 -0.79 -8.13
CA PRO A 116 -21.56 -0.83 -8.44
C PRO A 116 -22.40 0.19 -7.66
N ASP A 117 -21.94 0.60 -6.48
CA ASP A 117 -22.67 1.45 -5.53
C ASP A 117 -22.32 2.95 -5.64
N ASP A 118 -21.57 3.37 -6.67
CA ASP A 118 -20.94 4.70 -6.79
C ASP A 118 -20.05 5.06 -5.58
N LYS A 119 -19.47 4.05 -4.92
CA LYS A 119 -18.55 4.23 -3.79
C LYS A 119 -17.25 3.46 -4.05
N PRO A 120 -16.47 3.87 -5.06
CA PRO A 120 -15.31 3.13 -5.51
C PRO A 120 -14.22 3.16 -4.44
N CYS A 121 -13.55 2.03 -4.24
CA CYS A 121 -12.37 1.96 -3.40
C CYS A 121 -11.09 2.25 -4.17
N ALA A 122 -10.21 3.04 -3.56
CA ALA A 122 -8.82 3.22 -3.98
C ALA A 122 -7.89 2.64 -2.90
N ILE A 123 -6.93 1.83 -3.31
CA ILE A 123 -5.93 1.22 -2.42
C ILE A 123 -4.67 2.05 -2.45
N LEU A 124 -4.25 2.53 -1.29
CA LEU A 124 -2.99 3.22 -1.10
C LEU A 124 -1.89 2.21 -0.76
N LYS A 125 -0.74 2.30 -1.44
CA LYS A 125 0.41 1.42 -1.24
C LYS A 125 1.68 2.24 -1.09
N LEU A 126 2.31 2.12 0.07
CA LEU A 126 3.60 2.75 0.32
C LEU A 126 4.73 2.02 -0.43
N ASN A 127 5.63 2.79 -1.04
CA ASN A 127 6.80 2.25 -1.70
C ASN A 127 7.81 1.74 -0.67
N ARG A 128 8.27 0.50 -0.84
CA ARG A 128 9.22 -0.15 0.07
C ARG A 128 10.62 0.45 -0.10
N VAL A 129 11.11 1.14 0.92
CA VAL A 129 12.48 1.68 0.99
C VAL A 129 13.31 0.86 1.98
N TYR A 130 14.53 0.46 1.58
CA TYR A 130 15.40 -0.34 2.44
C TYR A 130 15.86 0.47 3.67
N GLY A 131 15.69 -0.11 4.85
CA GLY A 131 16.09 0.51 6.12
C GLY A 131 15.22 1.71 6.54
N TRP A 132 14.10 1.95 5.86
CA TRP A 132 13.15 2.99 6.26
C TRP A 132 12.29 2.48 7.42
N MET A 133 12.17 3.34 8.44
CA MET A 133 11.26 3.18 9.56
C MET A 133 10.49 4.51 9.68
N PRO A 134 9.16 4.47 9.84
CA PRO A 134 8.38 5.70 9.94
C PRO A 134 8.75 6.47 11.20
N ASP A 135 8.82 7.79 11.08
CA ASP A 135 8.90 8.67 12.25
C ASP A 135 7.54 8.69 12.93
N VAL A 136 7.50 8.23 14.18
CA VAL A 136 6.29 8.21 15.00
C VAL A 136 6.03 9.63 15.50
N MET A 137 5.01 10.29 14.95
CA MET A 137 4.63 11.64 15.37
C MET A 137 3.93 11.64 16.73
N ASP A 138 3.12 10.61 16.99
CA ASP A 138 2.38 10.43 18.24
C ASP A 138 2.69 9.03 18.79
N PRO A 139 3.27 8.91 20.00
CA PRO A 139 3.50 7.61 20.65
C PRO A 139 2.24 6.74 20.80
N GLU A 140 1.05 7.36 20.86
CA GLU A 140 -0.23 6.65 20.93
C GLU A 140 -0.64 6.05 19.57
N ILE A 141 -0.08 6.58 18.48
CA ILE A 141 -0.32 6.12 17.11
C ILE A 141 1.04 5.82 16.44
N PRO A 142 1.66 4.65 16.74
CA PRO A 142 2.96 4.26 16.20
C PRO A 142 2.89 3.80 14.73
N HIS A 143 2.04 4.45 13.93
CA HIS A 143 1.71 4.09 12.56
C HIS A 143 1.75 5.32 11.66
N THR A 144 2.09 5.11 10.39
CA THR A 144 2.02 6.16 9.39
C THR A 144 0.55 6.45 9.05
N LEU A 145 0.13 7.70 9.25
CA LEU A 145 -1.19 8.16 8.89
C LEU A 145 -1.22 8.64 7.43
N VAL A 146 -2.36 8.41 6.79
CA VAL A 146 -2.66 8.90 5.43
C VAL A 146 -3.98 9.65 5.46
N SER A 147 -4.05 10.73 4.70
CA SER A 147 -5.27 11.52 4.51
C SER A 147 -5.41 11.88 3.04
N CYS A 148 -6.66 11.93 2.58
CA CYS A 148 -7.04 12.28 1.21
C CYS A 148 -8.01 13.46 1.29
N GLN A 149 -7.73 14.50 0.54
CA GLN A 149 -8.56 15.70 0.46
C GLN A 149 -8.59 16.22 -0.98
N GLY A 150 -9.63 16.98 -1.31
CA GLY A 150 -9.71 17.69 -2.59
C GLY A 150 -8.52 18.64 -2.77
N GLN A 151 -8.08 18.81 -4.02
CA GLN A 151 -6.96 19.68 -4.35
C GLN A 151 -7.33 21.17 -4.18
N ASN A 152 -8.55 21.53 -4.59
CA ASN A 152 -9.11 22.87 -4.47
C ASN A 152 -10.37 22.86 -3.57
N PRO A 153 -10.85 24.02 -3.09
CA PRO A 153 -12.06 24.10 -2.26
C PRO A 153 -13.30 23.45 -2.91
N GLU A 154 -13.46 23.63 -4.22
CA GLU A 154 -14.56 23.02 -4.97
C GLU A 154 -14.44 21.49 -5.02
N ASP A 155 -13.22 20.97 -5.15
CA ASP A 155 -12.97 19.53 -5.12
C ASP A 155 -13.25 18.95 -3.73
N HIS A 156 -12.95 19.69 -2.66
CA HIS A 156 -13.23 19.27 -1.30
C HIS A 156 -14.74 19.07 -1.07
N ASP A 157 -15.56 20.00 -1.55
CA ASP A 157 -17.01 19.91 -1.42
C ASP A 157 -17.60 18.80 -2.32
N ASN A 158 -17.05 18.59 -3.51
CA ASN A 158 -17.52 17.57 -4.47
C ASN A 158 -17.04 16.15 -4.14
N MET A 159 -15.88 15.99 -3.49
CA MET A 159 -15.33 14.68 -3.12
C MET A 159 -16.22 13.95 -2.10
N GLY A 160 -16.92 14.71 -1.25
CA GLY A 160 -17.76 14.15 -0.20
C GLY A 160 -16.96 13.42 0.89
N PRO A 161 -17.63 12.62 1.73
CA PRO A 161 -16.98 11.97 2.86
C PRO A 161 -16.08 10.80 2.40
N VAL A 162 -14.79 10.90 2.72
CA VAL A 162 -13.81 9.82 2.50
C VAL A 162 -13.73 8.96 3.75
N LYS A 163 -13.70 7.63 3.57
CA LYS A 163 -13.49 6.66 4.66
C LYS A 163 -12.19 5.89 4.44
N PHE A 164 -11.43 5.72 5.52
CA PHE A 164 -10.17 4.98 5.50
C PHE A 164 -10.33 3.61 6.14
N TYR A 165 -9.65 2.62 5.57
CA TYR A 165 -9.61 1.26 6.07
C TYR A 165 -8.17 0.73 6.00
N PRO A 166 -7.63 0.13 7.07
CA PRO A 166 -8.20 0.08 8.41
C PRO A 166 -8.30 1.49 9.03
N SER A 167 -9.39 1.77 9.75
CA SER A 167 -9.56 3.03 10.47
C SER A 167 -8.89 2.96 11.84
N ILE A 168 -8.30 4.07 12.28
CA ILE A 168 -7.78 4.24 13.63
C ILE A 168 -8.54 5.40 14.24
N THR A 169 -9.31 5.15 15.29
CA THR A 169 -10.00 6.22 16.02
C THR A 169 -8.98 6.93 16.91
N ALA A 170 -8.54 8.12 16.51
CA ALA A 170 -7.66 8.97 17.30
C ALA A 170 -8.45 10.19 17.80
N ASN A 171 -8.44 10.44 19.10
CA ASN A 171 -9.11 11.60 19.72
C ASN A 171 -10.60 11.78 19.37
N GLY A 172 -11.35 10.68 19.20
CA GLY A 172 -12.81 10.71 19.00
C GLY A 172 -13.25 11.08 17.58
N THR A 173 -12.31 11.21 16.65
CA THR A 173 -12.56 11.32 15.21
C THR A 173 -12.10 10.02 14.52
N GLU A 174 -12.99 9.45 13.71
CA GLU A 174 -12.69 8.29 12.84
C GLU A 174 -11.76 8.65 11.67
#